data_AF-A0A3D2LAH0-F1
#
_entry.id   AF-A0A3D2LAH0-F1
#
_cell.length_a   1.000
_cell.length_b   1.000
_cell.length_c   1.000
_cell.angle_alpha   90.00
_cell.angle_beta   90.00
_cell.angle_gamma   90.00
#
_symmetry.space_group_name_H-M   'P 1'
#
loop_
_entity.id
_entity.type
_entity.pdbx_description
1 polymer ?
#
loop_
_entity_poly.entity_id
_entity_poly.type
_entity_poly.pdbx_seq_one_letter_code
_entity_poly.pdbx_strand_id
1 'polypeptide(L)'
;KPRFNVLLRDDKSFPYILIRRDHEAPQIKKYRGSKMDQGDYFGPFASAGSVMRTLDTLQKAFLLRTCEDSVYSVRTRPCMLHQIKRCAAPCVGLIETEDYQALADQAADFLRGKGADLQKRLAADMEAAADDMEFERAARLRDRIRALAHVRASQDVNPEDIEEADVFAIEMDGGVSCVQVFFIRAGQNWGATAHYPRHEREQTPEEVLSAFLVQFYDKRPPPKLILVNKLPDQAELIADALELKAGRKVEVRRPERGSKKDLVTQAARNAGEALSRKLAETASQTRLLAEVAKVFELETPPERIEIYDNSHIQGTNAVGGMVVAGPEGFIKNAYRKFNIKDTSIEPGDDYGMMREVMRRRFSRALKEREEGNG
;
A
#
# COMPACT_ATOMS: atom_id res chain seq x y z
N LYS A 1 -19.89 -5.66 26.53
CA LYS A 1 -19.43 -6.80 25.70
C LYS A 1 -19.41 -6.33 24.25
N PRO A 2 -18.32 -6.51 23.47
CA PRO A 2 -18.40 -6.21 22.04
C PRO A 2 -19.48 -7.09 21.43
N ARG A 3 -20.44 -6.50 20.70
CA ARG A 3 -21.61 -7.21 20.15
C ARG A 3 -21.26 -8.15 18.98
N PHE A 4 -20.02 -8.12 18.46
CA PHE A 4 -19.64 -8.83 17.24
C PHE A 4 -18.27 -9.50 17.38
N ASN A 5 -18.20 -10.82 17.12
CA ASN A 5 -16.96 -11.59 16.96
C ASN A 5 -16.38 -11.43 15.54
N VAL A 6 -16.22 -10.20 15.06
CA VAL A 6 -15.58 -9.92 13.77
C VAL A 6 -14.13 -9.53 14.03
N LEU A 7 -13.17 -10.14 13.31
CA LEU A 7 -11.75 -9.82 13.46
C LEU A 7 -11.12 -9.43 12.11
N LEU A 8 -10.55 -8.23 12.04
CA LEU A 8 -9.71 -7.80 10.93
C LEU A 8 -8.26 -8.27 11.14
N ARG A 9 -7.81 -9.28 10.37
CA ARG A 9 -6.44 -9.82 10.48
C ARG A 9 -5.35 -8.98 9.81
N ASP A 10 -5.67 -8.19 8.79
CA ASP A 10 -4.67 -7.38 8.08
C ASP A 10 -4.64 -5.95 8.65
N ASP A 11 -3.92 -5.80 9.77
CA ASP A 11 -3.75 -4.54 10.50
C ASP A 11 -2.66 -3.63 9.92
N LYS A 12 -2.10 -3.99 8.76
CA LYS A 12 -1.03 -3.24 8.12
C LYS A 12 -1.40 -1.76 8.01
N SER A 13 -0.49 -0.90 8.46
CA SER A 13 -0.60 0.54 8.21
C SER A 13 -0.59 0.80 6.70
N PHE A 14 -1.50 1.65 6.24
CA PHE A 14 -1.54 2.02 4.82
C PHE A 14 -0.27 2.77 4.45
N PRO A 15 0.28 2.51 3.25
CA PRO A 15 1.40 3.27 2.76
C PRO A 15 0.94 4.68 2.35
N TYR A 16 1.85 5.63 2.53
CA TYR A 16 1.71 7.03 2.15
C TYR A 16 2.86 7.39 1.19
N ILE A 17 2.71 8.49 0.46
CA ILE A 17 3.82 9.23 -0.11
C ILE A 17 4.18 10.33 0.89
N LEU A 18 5.47 10.45 1.20
CA LEU A 18 6.02 11.54 1.98
C LEU A 18 6.91 12.38 1.07
N ILE A 19 6.63 13.68 0.99
CA ILE A 19 7.58 14.69 0.53
C ILE A 19 8.23 15.26 1.78
N ARG A 20 9.41 14.76 2.10
CA ARG A 20 10.18 15.09 3.29
C ARG A 20 10.88 16.44 3.09
N ARG A 21 10.79 17.33 4.08
CA ARG A 21 11.23 18.74 3.98
C ARG A 21 12.28 19.17 5.01
N ASP A 22 12.79 18.22 5.78
CA ASP A 22 13.89 18.39 6.73
C ASP A 22 15.29 18.53 6.07
N HIS A 23 15.35 18.67 4.75
CA HIS A 23 16.57 18.77 3.96
C HIS A 23 16.37 19.80 2.84
N GLU A 24 17.41 20.58 2.51
CA GLU A 24 17.38 21.65 1.50
C GLU A 24 16.84 21.20 0.13
N ALA A 25 17.19 19.99 -0.30
CA ALA A 25 16.60 19.26 -1.40
C ALA A 25 15.54 18.24 -0.90
N PRO A 26 14.23 18.55 -0.96
CA PRO A 26 13.18 17.65 -0.49
C PRO A 26 13.24 16.26 -1.12
N GLN A 27 13.03 15.23 -0.29
CA GLN A 27 13.02 13.83 -0.73
C GLN A 27 11.58 13.33 -0.87
N ILE A 28 11.25 12.72 -2.01
CA ILE A 28 10.00 11.97 -2.14
C ILE A 28 10.22 10.48 -1.84
N LYS A 29 9.43 9.90 -0.96
CA LYS A 29 9.54 8.46 -0.63
C LYS A 29 8.22 7.82 -0.25
N LYS A 30 8.16 6.50 -0.39
CA LYS A 30 7.11 5.68 0.23
C LYS A 30 7.30 5.72 1.74
N TYR A 31 6.22 5.94 2.47
CA TYR A 31 6.21 5.97 3.92
C TYR A 31 5.20 4.98 4.50
N ARG A 32 5.52 4.39 5.65
CA ARG A 32 4.63 3.52 6.43
C ARG A 32 5.01 3.60 7.91
N GLY A 33 4.05 3.86 8.79
CA GLY A 33 4.26 3.95 10.24
C GLY A 33 3.73 5.25 10.85
N SER A 34 4.11 5.52 12.09
CA SER A 34 3.77 6.74 12.83
C SER A 34 4.52 7.93 12.26
N LYS A 35 3.82 8.97 11.79
CA LYS A 35 4.35 10.15 11.10
C LYS A 35 5.37 10.95 11.94
N MET A 36 6.62 10.51 11.96
CA MET A 36 7.72 11.15 12.72
C MET A 36 8.60 12.07 11.86
N ASP A 37 8.68 11.82 10.55
CA ASP A 37 9.51 12.60 9.64
C ASP A 37 8.82 13.94 9.32
N GLN A 38 9.58 15.04 9.24
CA GLN A 38 8.99 16.33 8.89
C GLN A 38 8.73 16.43 7.39
N GLY A 39 7.49 16.74 7.01
CA GLY A 39 7.12 16.93 5.61
C GLY A 39 5.62 16.76 5.34
N ASP A 40 5.30 16.72 4.05
CA ASP A 40 3.93 16.55 3.56
C ASP A 40 3.61 15.07 3.35
N TYR A 41 2.54 14.59 3.99
CA TYR A 41 2.07 13.21 3.89
C TYR A 41 0.82 13.11 3.02
N PHE A 42 0.90 12.32 1.95
CA PHE A 42 -0.19 12.06 1.02
C PHE A 42 -0.58 10.59 1.10
N GLY A 43 -1.82 10.33 1.50
CA GLY A 43 -2.39 8.99 1.59
C GLY A 43 -3.74 9.02 2.31
N PRO A 44 -4.27 7.86 2.68
CA PRO A 44 -3.68 6.53 2.49
C PRO A 44 -3.79 6.02 1.05
N PHE A 45 -2.81 5.23 0.61
CA PHE A 45 -2.91 4.43 -0.62
C PHE A 45 -3.33 3.01 -0.30
N ALA A 46 -4.03 2.34 -1.21
CA ALA A 46 -4.52 0.99 -0.95
C ALA A 46 -3.42 -0.08 -0.82
N SER A 47 -2.30 0.12 -1.52
CA SER A 47 -1.19 -0.85 -1.49
C SER A 47 0.15 -0.17 -1.72
N ALA A 48 1.22 -0.87 -1.36
CA ALA A 48 2.58 -0.38 -1.65
C ALA A 48 2.83 -0.29 -3.16
N GLY A 49 2.18 -1.15 -3.96
CA GLY A 49 2.23 -1.09 -5.42
C GLY A 49 1.55 0.17 -5.96
N SER A 50 0.42 0.58 -5.38
CA SER A 50 -0.24 1.84 -5.74
C SER A 50 0.67 3.03 -5.48
N VAL A 51 1.33 3.08 -4.31
CA VAL A 51 2.32 4.12 -4.02
C VAL A 51 3.47 4.12 -5.02
N MET A 52 4.03 2.96 -5.36
CA MET A 52 5.15 2.88 -6.31
C MET A 52 4.77 3.39 -7.70
N ARG A 53 3.56 3.09 -8.21
CA ARG A 53 3.09 3.63 -9.50
C ARG A 53 2.95 5.15 -9.48
N THR A 54 2.38 5.69 -8.41
CA THR A 54 2.27 7.15 -8.26
C THR A 54 3.65 7.79 -8.13
N LEU A 55 4.55 7.23 -7.32
CA LEU A 55 5.94 7.71 -7.21
C LEU A 55 6.67 7.70 -8.56
N ASP A 56 6.56 6.62 -9.33
CA ASP A 56 7.17 6.51 -10.67
C ASP A 56 6.74 7.67 -11.57
N THR A 57 5.47 8.06 -11.49
CA THR A 57 4.95 9.14 -12.30
C THR A 57 5.34 10.52 -11.77
N LEU A 58 5.33 10.72 -10.45
CA LEU A 58 5.82 11.94 -9.83
C LEU A 58 7.30 12.17 -10.13
N GLN A 59 8.13 11.13 -10.16
CA GLN A 59 9.53 11.24 -10.54
C GLN A 59 9.71 11.70 -11.99
N LYS A 60 8.85 11.25 -12.91
CA LYS A 60 8.89 11.71 -14.32
C LYS A 60 8.40 13.16 -14.46
N ALA A 61 7.40 13.56 -13.68
CA ALA A 61 6.77 14.88 -13.80
C ALA A 61 7.48 15.99 -13.01
N PHE A 62 8.07 15.66 -11.86
CA PHE A 62 8.64 16.64 -10.93
C PHE A 62 10.12 16.43 -10.63
N LEU A 63 10.72 15.33 -11.10
CA LEU A 63 12.16 15.09 -11.02
C LEU A 63 12.72 15.15 -9.58
N LEU A 64 11.91 14.74 -8.59
CA LEU A 64 12.30 14.69 -7.19
C LEU A 64 13.19 13.49 -6.88
N ARG A 65 14.08 13.67 -5.91
CA ARG A 65 15.03 12.66 -5.47
C ARG A 65 14.32 11.64 -4.60
N THR A 66 14.71 10.39 -4.76
CA THR A 66 14.30 9.29 -3.87
C THR A 66 15.47 8.74 -3.07
N CYS A 67 16.71 9.15 -3.38
CA CYS A 67 17.90 8.68 -2.68
C CYS A 67 17.95 9.16 -1.22
N GLU A 68 18.46 8.29 -0.36
CA GLU A 68 18.75 8.59 1.05
C GLU A 68 19.80 9.70 1.18
N ASP A 69 19.83 10.37 2.33
CA ASP A 69 20.75 11.49 2.58
C ASP A 69 22.22 11.05 2.54
N SER A 70 22.50 9.85 3.06
CA SER A 70 23.82 9.22 3.00
C SER A 70 24.33 9.04 1.57
N VAL A 71 23.41 8.77 0.63
CA VAL A 71 23.72 8.65 -0.79
C VAL A 71 23.77 10.02 -1.45
N TYR A 72 22.97 10.98 -1.00
CA TYR A 72 22.96 12.35 -1.52
C TYR A 72 24.28 13.08 -1.24
N SER A 73 24.74 13.06 0.01
CA SER A 73 25.87 13.88 0.48
C SER A 73 27.23 13.50 -0.12
N VAL A 74 27.39 12.25 -0.57
CA VAL A 74 28.67 11.74 -1.11
C VAL A 74 28.75 11.79 -2.64
N ARG A 75 27.74 12.32 -3.33
CA ARG A 75 27.69 12.29 -4.81
C ARG A 75 28.56 13.38 -5.42
N THR A 76 29.46 12.95 -6.30
CA THR A 76 30.29 13.84 -7.12
C THR A 76 29.87 13.86 -8.59
N ARG A 77 28.99 12.94 -9.01
CA ARG A 77 28.46 12.86 -10.39
C ARG A 77 26.97 12.49 -10.40
N PRO A 78 26.20 12.94 -11.42
CA PRO A 78 24.80 12.57 -11.56
C PRO A 78 24.62 11.05 -11.61
N CYS A 79 23.55 10.57 -10.97
CA CYS A 79 23.23 9.15 -10.97
C CYS A 79 22.35 8.74 -12.16
N MET A 80 22.10 7.44 -12.30
CA MET A 80 21.26 6.89 -13.35
C MET A 80 19.86 7.52 -13.38
N LEU A 81 19.24 7.84 -12.22
CA LEU A 81 17.92 8.50 -12.20
C LEU A 81 17.93 9.85 -12.91
N HIS A 82 19.02 10.61 -12.85
CA HIS A 82 19.15 11.84 -13.62
C HIS A 82 19.27 11.56 -15.11
N GLN A 83 20.12 10.60 -15.50
CA GLN A 83 20.35 10.22 -16.90
C GLN A 83 19.05 9.75 -17.60
N ILE A 84 18.16 9.08 -16.86
CA ILE A 84 16.85 8.65 -17.36
C ILE A 84 15.73 9.69 -17.10
N LYS A 85 16.10 10.95 -16.79
CA LYS A 85 15.19 12.08 -16.62
C LYS A 85 14.12 11.85 -15.53
N ARG A 86 14.53 11.36 -14.36
CA ARG A 86 13.69 11.14 -13.17
C ARG A 86 14.16 11.89 -11.92
N CYS A 87 15.27 12.61 -12.02
CA CYS A 87 15.82 13.43 -10.95
C CYS A 87 16.52 14.65 -11.53
N ALA A 88 16.30 15.83 -10.96
CA ALA A 88 16.97 17.07 -11.36
C ALA A 88 18.43 17.15 -10.88
N ALA A 89 18.92 16.12 -10.17
CA ALA A 89 20.27 16.01 -9.63
C ALA A 89 20.72 17.19 -8.73
N PRO A 90 19.92 17.58 -7.73
CA PRO A 90 20.33 18.59 -6.74
C PRO A 90 21.56 18.16 -5.91
N CYS A 91 21.92 16.87 -5.89
CA CYS A 91 23.07 16.37 -5.14
C CYS A 91 24.43 16.79 -5.72
N VAL A 92 24.43 17.34 -6.94
CA VAL A 92 25.65 17.78 -7.65
C VAL A 92 25.47 19.19 -8.23
N GLY A 93 24.48 19.95 -7.75
CA GLY A 93 24.26 21.34 -8.14
C GLY A 93 23.82 21.57 -9.59
N LEU A 94 23.21 20.59 -10.26
CA LEU A 94 22.67 20.78 -11.62
C LEU A 94 21.33 21.55 -11.67
N ILE A 95 20.79 21.87 -10.50
CA ILE A 95 19.60 22.69 -10.31
C ILE A 95 19.82 23.49 -9.02
N GLU A 96 19.42 24.75 -9.04
CA GLU A 96 19.46 25.60 -7.85
C GLU A 96 18.47 25.10 -6.79
N THR A 97 18.81 25.31 -5.52
CA THR A 97 18.01 24.82 -4.39
C THR A 97 16.58 25.39 -4.42
N GLU A 98 16.43 26.66 -4.78
CA GLU A 98 15.12 27.34 -4.86
C GLU A 98 14.23 26.73 -5.95
N ASP A 99 14.78 26.54 -7.15
CA ASP A 99 14.07 25.89 -8.26
C ASP A 99 13.68 24.45 -7.93
N TYR A 100 14.54 23.74 -7.22
CA TYR A 100 14.27 22.38 -6.78
C TYR A 100 13.14 22.31 -5.73
N GLN A 101 13.10 23.26 -4.80
CA GLN A 101 12.00 23.38 -3.84
C GLN A 101 10.68 23.71 -4.55
N ALA A 102 10.70 24.56 -5.58
CA ALA A 102 9.52 24.82 -6.40
C ALA A 102 8.99 23.55 -7.09
N LEU A 103 9.86 22.64 -7.53
CA LEU A 103 9.42 21.33 -8.05
C LEU A 103 8.74 20.47 -6.96
N ALA A 104 9.24 20.53 -5.72
CA ALA A 104 8.62 19.82 -4.60
C ALA A 104 7.24 20.38 -4.25
N ASP A 105 7.07 21.69 -4.33
CA ASP A 105 5.78 22.35 -4.10
C ASP A 105 4.78 22.03 -5.21
N GLN A 106 5.23 22.00 -6.48
CA GLN A 106 4.37 21.57 -7.58
C GLN A 106 3.91 20.11 -7.42
N ALA A 107 4.79 19.22 -6.94
CA ALA A 107 4.43 17.83 -6.64
C ALA A 107 3.41 17.75 -5.50
N ALA A 108 3.59 18.54 -4.44
CA ALA A 108 2.66 18.63 -3.32
C ALA A 108 1.29 19.15 -3.78
N ASP A 109 1.26 20.22 -4.58
CA ASP A 109 0.02 20.79 -5.11
C ASP A 109 -0.72 19.82 -6.04
N PHE A 110 0.00 19.07 -6.86
CA PHE A 110 -0.60 18.01 -7.67
C PHE A 110 -1.28 16.94 -6.80
N LEU A 111 -0.61 16.47 -5.74
CA LEU A 111 -1.16 15.49 -4.80
C LEU A 111 -2.31 16.05 -3.94
N ARG A 112 -2.43 17.37 -3.80
CA ARG A 112 -3.59 18.06 -3.19
C ARG A 112 -4.74 18.29 -4.17
N GLY A 113 -4.60 17.90 -5.44
CA GLY A 113 -5.67 18.00 -6.44
C GLY A 113 -5.60 19.22 -7.34
N LYS A 114 -4.61 20.11 -7.16
CA LYS A 114 -4.40 21.29 -8.03
C LYS A 114 -3.72 20.94 -9.36
N GLY A 115 -3.87 19.70 -9.82
CA GLY A 115 -3.20 19.20 -11.02
C GLY A 115 -3.68 19.87 -12.31
N ALA A 116 -4.93 20.35 -12.37
CA ALA A 116 -5.47 21.00 -13.56
C ALA A 116 -4.83 22.36 -13.80
N ASP A 117 -4.74 23.16 -12.73
CA ASP A 117 -4.11 24.48 -12.79
C ASP A 117 -2.61 24.36 -13.08
N LEU A 118 -1.95 23.37 -12.50
CA LEU A 118 -0.56 23.05 -12.82
C LEU A 118 -0.39 22.68 -14.30
N GLN A 119 -1.26 21.82 -14.86
CA GLN A 119 -1.19 21.44 -16.27
C GLN A 119 -1.37 22.65 -17.19
N LYS A 120 -2.33 23.54 -16.89
CA LYS A 120 -2.54 24.78 -17.64
C LYS A 120 -1.29 25.68 -17.61
N ARG A 121 -0.68 25.84 -16.44
CA ARG A 121 0.55 26.63 -16.28
C ARG A 121 1.71 26.04 -17.08
N LEU A 122 1.93 24.72 -16.96
CA LEU A 122 2.99 24.04 -17.71
C LEU A 122 2.79 24.13 -19.23
N ALA A 123 1.54 24.13 -19.70
CA ALA A 123 1.23 24.32 -21.12
C ALA A 123 1.58 25.73 -21.60
N ALA A 124 1.20 26.76 -20.84
CA ALA A 124 1.58 28.13 -21.13
C ALA A 124 3.11 28.33 -21.11
N ASP A 125 3.80 27.77 -20.11
CA ASP A 125 5.27 27.82 -20.03
C ASP A 125 5.93 27.10 -21.21
N MET A 126 5.31 26.02 -21.72
CA MET A 126 5.81 25.25 -22.86
C MET A 126 5.66 26.04 -24.16
N GLU A 127 4.52 26.72 -24.35
CA GLU A 127 4.25 27.59 -25.50
C GLU A 127 5.22 28.77 -25.52
N ALA A 128 5.39 29.46 -24.38
CA ALA A 128 6.36 30.55 -24.25
C ALA A 128 7.79 30.09 -24.57
N ALA A 129 8.22 28.94 -24.03
CA ALA A 129 9.55 28.39 -24.35
C ALA A 129 9.70 28.01 -25.83
N ALA A 130 8.61 27.63 -26.52
CA ALA A 130 8.66 27.35 -27.95
C ALA A 130 8.76 28.65 -28.78
N ASP A 131 8.03 29.70 -28.37
CA ASP A 131 8.10 31.03 -29.00
C ASP A 131 9.49 31.66 -28.84
N ASP A 132 10.13 31.46 -27.68
CA ASP A 132 11.51 31.88 -27.39
C ASP A 132 12.58 30.98 -28.04
N MET A 133 12.18 29.99 -28.86
CA MET A 133 13.05 29.00 -29.52
C MET A 133 13.86 28.11 -28.56
N GLU A 134 13.44 27.99 -27.29
CA GLU A 134 14.03 27.11 -26.27
C GLU A 134 13.49 25.66 -26.37
N PHE A 135 13.69 25.00 -27.52
CA PHE A 135 13.06 23.71 -27.84
C PHE A 135 13.33 22.58 -26.83
N GLU A 136 14.51 22.55 -26.20
CA GLU A 136 14.81 21.56 -25.17
C GLU A 136 13.96 21.75 -23.89
N ARG A 137 13.71 23.01 -23.52
CA ARG A 137 12.85 23.34 -22.38
C ARG A 137 11.39 23.02 -22.70
N ALA A 138 10.92 23.41 -23.89
CA ALA A 138 9.57 23.06 -24.36
C ALA A 138 9.36 21.54 -24.39
N ALA A 139 10.33 20.76 -24.89
CA ALA A 139 10.27 19.30 -24.89
C ALA A 139 10.18 18.72 -23.47
N ARG A 140 10.96 19.24 -22.51
CA ARG A 140 10.87 18.83 -21.10
C ARG A 140 9.49 19.13 -20.51
N LEU A 141 8.93 20.31 -20.74
CA LEU A 141 7.61 20.70 -20.25
C LEU A 141 6.50 19.82 -20.85
N ARG A 142 6.55 19.55 -22.16
CA ARG A 142 5.65 18.62 -22.84
C ARG A 142 5.68 17.23 -22.21
N ASP A 143 6.87 16.69 -21.95
CA ASP A 143 7.03 15.35 -21.39
C ASP A 143 6.48 15.31 -19.94
N ARG A 144 6.62 16.40 -19.17
CA ARG A 144 5.98 16.55 -17.84
C ARG A 144 4.45 16.58 -17.95
N ILE A 145 3.88 17.35 -18.87
CA ILE A 145 2.42 17.41 -19.10
C ILE A 145 1.87 16.01 -19.43
N ARG A 146 2.56 15.26 -20.30
CA ARG A 146 2.19 13.88 -20.66
C ARG A 146 2.23 12.94 -19.45
N ALA A 147 3.27 13.03 -18.62
CA ALA A 147 3.37 12.25 -17.39
C ALA A 147 2.20 12.53 -16.44
N LEU A 148 1.83 13.81 -16.25
CA LEU A 148 0.70 14.20 -15.40
C LEU A 148 -0.66 13.74 -15.97
N ALA A 149 -0.83 13.84 -17.30
CA ALA A 149 -2.05 13.38 -17.97
C ALA A 149 -2.24 11.85 -17.82
N HIS A 150 -1.15 11.08 -17.87
CA HIS A 150 -1.22 9.63 -17.71
C HIS A 150 -1.70 9.21 -16.31
N VAL A 151 -1.35 9.93 -15.23
CA VAL A 151 -1.88 9.64 -13.87
C VAL A 151 -3.39 9.82 -13.83
N ARG A 152 -3.91 10.89 -14.46
CA ARG A 152 -5.34 11.17 -14.50
C ARG A 152 -6.11 10.15 -15.34
N ALA A 153 -5.54 9.72 -16.46
CA ALA A 153 -6.19 8.79 -17.39
C ALA A 153 -6.06 7.31 -16.98
N SER A 154 -5.00 6.91 -16.26
CA SER A 154 -4.77 5.51 -15.85
C SER A 154 -5.64 5.05 -14.67
N GLN A 155 -6.58 5.89 -14.24
CA GLN A 155 -7.53 5.56 -13.18
C GLN A 155 -8.92 5.59 -13.79
N ASP A 156 -9.44 4.40 -14.15
CA ASP A 156 -10.75 4.16 -14.78
C ASP A 156 -11.96 4.73 -14.01
N VAL A 157 -11.74 5.36 -12.85
CA VAL A 157 -12.77 5.78 -11.90
C VAL A 157 -12.31 7.02 -11.12
N ASN A 158 -12.16 8.14 -11.82
CA ASN A 158 -12.03 9.44 -11.17
C ASN A 158 -13.40 10.11 -11.18
N PRO A 159 -14.15 10.08 -10.06
CA PRO A 159 -15.41 10.81 -9.96
C PRO A 159 -15.14 12.31 -10.07
N GLU A 160 -15.76 13.00 -11.04
CA GLU A 160 -15.62 14.45 -11.18
C GLU A 160 -16.14 15.20 -9.94
N ASP A 161 -17.08 14.62 -9.19
CA ASP A 161 -17.78 15.27 -8.07
C ASP A 161 -17.32 14.84 -6.67
N ILE A 162 -16.22 14.10 -6.53
CA ILE A 162 -15.77 13.59 -5.22
C ILE A 162 -14.31 13.92 -5.00
N GLU A 163 -14.06 14.99 -4.26
CA GLU A 163 -12.72 15.41 -3.89
C GLU A 163 -12.05 14.41 -2.91
N GLU A 164 -12.77 13.99 -1.87
CA GLU A 164 -12.28 13.06 -0.86
C GLU A 164 -13.40 12.12 -0.40
N ALA A 165 -13.17 10.80 -0.48
CA ALA A 165 -14.03 9.78 0.12
C ALA A 165 -13.28 8.47 0.30
N ASP A 166 -13.72 7.63 1.25
CA ASP A 166 -13.36 6.22 1.28
C ASP A 166 -14.58 5.40 0.85
N VAL A 167 -14.38 4.41 -0.02
CA VAL A 167 -15.44 3.56 -0.54
C VAL A 167 -15.25 2.15 -0.04
N PHE A 168 -16.26 1.59 0.61
CA PHE A 168 -16.26 0.22 1.12
C PHE A 168 -17.38 -0.56 0.44
N ALA A 169 -17.07 -1.74 -0.05
CA ALA A 169 -18.08 -2.65 -0.55
C ALA A 169 -17.84 -4.05 -0.02
N ILE A 170 -18.89 -4.65 0.55
CA ILE A 170 -18.86 -6.01 1.08
C ILE A 170 -19.64 -6.96 0.18
N GLU A 171 -19.04 -8.10 -0.12
CA GLU A 171 -19.70 -9.27 -0.71
C GLU A 171 -19.48 -10.48 0.20
N MET A 172 -20.47 -11.38 0.26
CA MET A 172 -20.45 -12.55 1.12
C MET A 172 -20.96 -13.78 0.38
N ASP A 173 -20.24 -14.90 0.52
CA ASP A 173 -20.58 -16.19 -0.07
C ASP A 173 -19.90 -17.32 0.71
N GLY A 174 -20.59 -18.44 0.89
CA GLY A 174 -20.05 -19.64 1.55
C GLY A 174 -19.54 -19.43 2.99
N GLY A 175 -20.06 -18.43 3.71
CA GLY A 175 -19.59 -18.06 5.05
C GLY A 175 -18.27 -17.30 5.07
N VAL A 176 -17.82 -16.80 3.92
CA VAL A 176 -16.64 -15.93 3.76
C VAL A 176 -17.11 -14.56 3.29
N SER A 177 -16.52 -13.50 3.82
CA SER A 177 -16.74 -12.12 3.33
C SER A 177 -15.49 -11.54 2.68
N CYS A 178 -15.71 -10.64 1.74
CA CYS A 178 -14.69 -9.78 1.18
C CYS A 178 -15.15 -8.33 1.27
N VAL A 179 -14.37 -7.49 1.95
CA VAL A 179 -14.55 -6.05 1.97
C VAL A 179 -13.51 -5.40 1.06
N GLN A 180 -13.97 -4.86 -0.05
CA GLN A 180 -13.18 -4.06 -0.97
C GLN A 180 -13.14 -2.60 -0.50
N VAL A 181 -11.93 -2.02 -0.47
CA VAL A 181 -11.72 -0.63 -0.05
C VAL A 181 -11.03 0.16 -1.16
N PHE A 182 -11.61 1.31 -1.52
CA PHE A 182 -10.98 2.33 -2.37
C PHE A 182 -10.75 3.61 -1.58
N PHE A 183 -9.69 4.34 -1.92
CA PHE A 183 -9.39 5.65 -1.34
C PHE A 183 -9.44 6.71 -2.43
N ILE A 184 -10.40 7.61 -2.34
CA ILE A 184 -10.49 8.78 -3.21
C ILE A 184 -9.88 9.97 -2.48
N ARG A 185 -8.82 10.55 -3.04
CA ARG A 185 -8.18 11.76 -2.53
C ARG A 185 -7.87 12.68 -3.68
N ALA A 186 -8.16 13.98 -3.52
CA ALA A 186 -7.94 14.97 -4.56
C ALA A 186 -8.61 14.59 -5.91
N GLY A 187 -9.77 13.95 -5.86
CA GLY A 187 -10.49 13.46 -7.05
C GLY A 187 -9.86 12.23 -7.72
N GLN A 188 -8.87 11.60 -7.09
CA GLN A 188 -8.12 10.47 -7.62
C GLN A 188 -8.31 9.20 -6.80
N ASN A 189 -8.44 8.06 -7.46
CA ASN A 189 -8.45 6.75 -6.81
C ASN A 189 -7.03 6.25 -6.50
N TRP A 190 -6.62 6.31 -5.24
CA TRP A 190 -5.30 5.85 -4.77
C TRP A 190 -5.18 4.33 -4.59
N GLY A 191 -6.10 3.61 -5.23
CA GLY A 191 -6.06 2.18 -5.48
C GLY A 191 -7.11 1.40 -4.69
N ALA A 192 -7.03 0.09 -4.87
CA ALA A 192 -7.97 -0.88 -4.36
C ALA A 192 -7.28 -1.93 -3.49
N THR A 193 -7.87 -2.29 -2.35
CA THR A 193 -7.43 -3.42 -1.52
C THR A 193 -8.62 -4.25 -1.06
N ALA A 194 -8.45 -5.57 -1.05
CA ALA A 194 -9.45 -6.51 -0.55
C ALA A 194 -9.06 -6.98 0.85
N HIS A 195 -10.02 -7.01 1.76
CA HIS A 195 -9.89 -7.53 3.11
C HIS A 195 -10.86 -8.69 3.31
N TYR A 196 -10.46 -9.68 4.12
CA TYR A 196 -11.26 -10.85 4.42
C TYR A 196 -11.46 -10.95 5.94
N PRO A 197 -12.41 -10.20 6.52
CA PRO A 197 -12.71 -10.25 7.95
C PRO A 197 -13.16 -11.66 8.35
N ARG A 198 -12.72 -12.11 9.53
CA ARG A 198 -13.24 -13.35 10.12
C ARG A 198 -14.51 -13.05 10.90
N HIS A 199 -15.52 -13.88 10.71
CA HIS A 199 -16.82 -13.76 11.38
C HIS A 199 -17.49 -15.13 11.50
N GLU A 200 -18.53 -15.20 12.32
CA GLU A 200 -19.45 -16.35 12.38
C GLU A 200 -20.33 -16.40 11.12
N ARG A 201 -20.86 -17.59 10.77
CA ARG A 201 -21.56 -17.79 9.48
C ARG A 201 -22.91 -17.07 9.42
N GLU A 202 -23.50 -16.83 10.59
CA GLU A 202 -24.82 -16.24 10.77
C GLU A 202 -24.80 -14.71 10.66
N GLN A 203 -23.61 -14.08 10.64
CA GLN A 203 -23.51 -12.63 10.59
C GLN A 203 -23.89 -12.06 9.23
N THR A 204 -24.63 -10.97 9.23
CA THR A 204 -25.06 -10.28 8.02
C THR A 204 -23.94 -9.40 7.43
N PRO A 205 -24.00 -9.06 6.13
CA PRO A 205 -23.07 -8.10 5.54
C PRO A 205 -23.03 -6.76 6.29
N GLU A 206 -24.17 -6.30 6.79
CA GLU A 206 -24.32 -5.06 7.55
C GLU A 206 -23.58 -5.13 8.89
N GLU A 207 -23.69 -6.23 9.63
CA GLU A 207 -22.98 -6.47 10.90
C GLU A 207 -21.46 -6.55 10.68
N VAL A 208 -21.02 -7.32 9.68
CA VAL A 208 -19.59 -7.48 9.35
C VAL A 208 -19.00 -6.13 8.94
N LEU A 209 -19.69 -5.36 8.10
CA LEU A 209 -19.23 -4.05 7.67
C LEU A 209 -19.14 -3.06 8.83
N SER A 210 -20.09 -3.10 9.77
CA SER A 210 -20.08 -2.25 10.97
C SER A 210 -18.83 -2.47 11.81
N ALA A 211 -18.58 -3.73 12.17
CA ALA A 211 -17.41 -4.09 12.96
C ALA A 211 -16.10 -3.83 12.19
N PHE A 212 -16.11 -4.06 10.88
CA PHE A 212 -14.98 -3.75 10.01
C PHE A 212 -14.65 -2.25 10.04
N LEU A 213 -15.63 -1.35 9.84
CA LEU A 213 -15.39 0.09 9.83
C LEU A 213 -14.81 0.60 11.15
N VAL A 214 -15.34 0.13 12.29
CA VAL A 214 -14.85 0.50 13.62
C VAL A 214 -13.38 0.08 13.79
N GLN A 215 -13.05 -1.18 13.48
CA GLN A 215 -11.66 -1.67 13.56
C GLN A 215 -10.76 -1.00 12.54
N PHE A 216 -11.28 -0.73 11.34
CA PHE A 216 -10.55 -0.13 10.24
C PHE A 216 -10.12 1.29 10.60
N TYR A 217 -10.99 2.07 11.24
CA TYR A 217 -10.68 3.43 11.68
C TYR A 217 -10.10 3.53 13.09
N ASP A 218 -9.90 2.43 13.81
CA ASP A 218 -9.34 2.44 15.18
C ASP A 218 -7.98 3.17 15.28
N LYS A 219 -7.13 3.04 14.28
CA LYS A 219 -5.82 3.74 14.22
C LYS A 219 -5.70 4.68 13.02
N ARG A 220 -6.83 5.05 12.40
CA ARG A 220 -6.84 5.78 11.13
C ARG A 220 -7.81 6.96 11.18
N PRO A 221 -7.43 8.14 10.66
CA PRO A 221 -8.35 9.26 10.54
C PRO A 221 -9.37 8.98 9.41
N PRO A 222 -10.68 9.08 9.68
CA PRO A 222 -11.70 8.90 8.64
C PRO A 222 -11.80 10.13 7.71
N PRO A 223 -12.18 9.96 6.43
CA PRO A 223 -12.49 11.08 5.54
C PRO A 223 -13.82 11.74 5.95
N LYS A 224 -14.18 12.87 5.33
CA LYS A 224 -15.50 13.49 5.55
C LYS A 224 -16.65 12.65 5.02
N LEU A 225 -16.40 11.82 4.01
CA LEU A 225 -17.42 11.00 3.34
C LEU A 225 -16.95 9.55 3.22
N ILE A 226 -17.78 8.64 3.71
CA ILE A 226 -17.63 7.20 3.58
C ILE A 226 -18.80 6.70 2.75
N LEU A 227 -18.50 5.98 1.66
CA LEU A 227 -19.50 5.40 0.76
C LEU A 227 -19.54 3.89 0.93
N VAL A 228 -20.75 3.32 0.97
CA VAL A 228 -20.95 1.88 1.22
C VAL A 228 -21.96 1.24 0.26
N ASN A 229 -21.79 -0.03 -0.09
CA ASN A 229 -22.78 -0.79 -0.88
C ASN A 229 -23.95 -1.33 -0.04
N LYS A 230 -23.68 -1.63 1.24
CA LYS A 230 -24.62 -2.03 2.28
C LYS A 230 -24.52 -1.03 3.42
N LEU A 231 -25.64 -0.59 3.96
CA LEU A 231 -25.61 0.37 5.07
C LEU A 231 -25.22 -0.40 6.35
N PRO A 232 -24.15 -0.04 7.06
CA PRO A 232 -23.79 -0.73 8.29
C PRO A 232 -24.87 -0.55 9.35
N ASP A 233 -25.05 -1.56 10.18
CA ASP A 233 -25.83 -1.44 11.42
C ASP A 233 -25.31 -0.28 12.26
N GLN A 234 -26.24 0.51 12.80
CA GLN A 234 -25.91 1.67 13.62
C GLN A 234 -25.02 2.69 12.87
N ALA A 235 -25.21 2.85 11.56
CA ALA A 235 -24.45 3.79 10.72
C ALA A 235 -24.33 5.20 11.32
N GLU A 236 -25.39 5.71 11.95
CA GLU A 236 -25.41 7.01 12.64
C GLU A 236 -24.43 7.03 13.82
N LEU A 237 -24.48 6.04 14.72
CA LEU A 237 -23.55 5.93 15.85
C LEU A 237 -22.10 5.77 15.39
N ILE A 238 -21.86 5.03 14.30
CA ILE A 238 -20.52 4.90 13.71
C ILE A 238 -20.06 6.28 13.19
N ALA A 239 -20.92 7.00 12.46
CA ALA A 239 -20.61 8.34 11.95
C ALA A 239 -20.28 9.31 13.10
N ASP A 240 -21.08 9.33 14.17
CA ASP A 240 -20.86 10.16 15.36
C ASP A 240 -19.52 9.85 16.05
N ALA A 241 -19.20 8.56 16.22
CA ALA A 241 -17.94 8.13 16.82
C ALA A 241 -16.73 8.53 15.95
N LEU A 242 -16.86 8.43 14.63
CA LEU A 242 -15.84 8.85 13.67
C LEU A 242 -15.68 10.37 13.63
N GLU A 243 -16.77 11.13 13.75
CA GLU A 243 -16.76 12.59 13.85
C GLU A 243 -16.02 13.06 15.10
N LEU A 244 -16.34 12.48 16.28
CA LEU A 244 -15.64 12.77 17.53
C LEU A 244 -14.13 12.52 17.41
N LYS A 245 -13.75 11.44 16.75
CA LYS A 245 -12.34 11.08 16.51
C LYS A 245 -11.64 12.03 15.54
N ALA A 246 -12.34 12.46 14.50
CA ALA A 246 -11.76 13.27 13.42
C ALA A 246 -11.77 14.78 13.71
N GLY A 247 -12.56 15.23 14.69
CA GLY A 247 -12.80 16.64 14.98
C GLY A 247 -13.54 17.37 13.86
N ARG A 248 -14.28 16.64 13.02
CA ARG A 248 -15.04 17.17 11.88
C ARG A 248 -16.18 16.24 11.52
N LYS A 249 -17.22 16.77 10.88
CA LYS A 249 -18.35 15.99 10.38
C LYS A 249 -17.90 14.84 9.47
N VAL A 250 -18.36 13.63 9.79
CA VAL A 250 -18.17 12.41 8.99
C VAL A 250 -19.53 11.87 8.61
N GLU A 251 -19.71 11.53 7.33
CA GLU A 251 -20.97 10.97 6.84
C GLU A 251 -20.75 9.58 6.24
N VAL A 252 -21.56 8.61 6.67
CA VAL A 252 -21.62 7.27 6.06
C VAL A 252 -22.86 7.21 5.18
N ARG A 253 -22.70 6.99 3.88
CA ARG A 253 -23.81 7.02 2.91
C ARG A 253 -23.81 5.81 1.99
N ARG A 254 -25.00 5.28 1.73
CA ARG A 254 -25.27 4.33 0.63
C ARG A 254 -25.86 5.11 -0.56
N PRO A 255 -25.08 5.38 -1.62
CA PRO A 255 -25.58 6.13 -2.76
C PRO A 255 -26.52 5.29 -3.64
N GLU A 256 -27.64 5.88 -4.05
CA GLU A 256 -28.66 5.20 -4.88
C GLU A 256 -28.61 5.60 -6.36
N ARG A 257 -27.90 6.69 -6.71
CA ARG A 257 -27.77 7.24 -8.08
C ARG A 257 -26.51 8.09 -8.26
N GLY A 258 -26.12 8.30 -9.52
CA GLY A 258 -25.01 9.16 -9.93
C GLY A 258 -23.62 8.55 -9.73
N SER A 259 -22.57 9.36 -9.95
CA SER A 259 -21.16 8.96 -9.93
C SER A 259 -20.74 8.22 -8.64
N LYS A 260 -21.31 8.61 -7.49
CA LYS A 260 -21.10 7.93 -6.19
C LYS A 260 -21.59 6.48 -6.20
N LYS A 261 -22.72 6.19 -6.85
CA LYS A 261 -23.26 4.84 -6.99
C LYS A 261 -22.37 3.98 -7.89
N ASP A 262 -21.87 4.56 -8.98
CA ASP A 262 -21.02 3.83 -9.93
C ASP A 262 -19.74 3.35 -9.26
N LEU A 263 -19.12 4.20 -8.44
CA LEU A 263 -17.96 3.84 -7.61
C LEU A 263 -18.24 2.67 -6.65
N VAL A 264 -19.35 2.76 -5.92
CA VAL A 264 -19.76 1.72 -4.97
C VAL A 264 -20.06 0.41 -5.70
N THR A 265 -20.69 0.49 -6.88
CA THR A 265 -21.01 -0.67 -7.72
C THR A 265 -19.74 -1.35 -8.23
N GLN A 266 -18.74 -0.56 -8.63
CA GLN A 266 -17.45 -1.09 -9.03
C GLN A 266 -16.67 -1.69 -7.85
N ALA A 267 -16.71 -1.06 -6.67
CA ALA A 267 -16.13 -1.63 -5.46
C ALA A 267 -16.78 -2.98 -5.13
N ALA A 268 -18.10 -3.10 -5.26
CA ALA A 268 -18.83 -4.35 -5.05
C ALA A 268 -18.46 -5.42 -6.09
N ARG A 269 -18.35 -5.06 -7.37
CA ARG A 269 -17.87 -5.99 -8.41
C ARG A 269 -16.47 -6.51 -8.09
N ASN A 270 -15.54 -5.61 -7.73
CA ASN A 270 -14.19 -6.00 -7.35
C ASN A 270 -14.17 -6.89 -6.10
N ALA A 271 -15.04 -6.62 -5.12
CA ALA A 271 -15.21 -7.47 -3.93
C ALA A 271 -15.69 -8.88 -4.32
N GLY A 272 -16.69 -8.99 -5.19
CA GLY A 272 -17.21 -10.26 -5.69
C GLY A 272 -16.15 -11.07 -6.43
N GLU A 273 -15.42 -10.45 -7.35
CA GLU A 273 -14.30 -11.11 -8.05
C GLU A 273 -13.19 -11.57 -7.10
N ALA A 274 -12.84 -10.74 -6.11
CA ALA A 274 -11.83 -11.08 -5.11
C ALA A 274 -12.29 -12.21 -4.17
N LEU A 275 -13.59 -12.27 -3.86
CA LEU A 275 -14.20 -13.33 -3.08
C LEU A 275 -14.20 -14.65 -3.87
N SER A 276 -14.66 -14.64 -5.13
CA SER A 276 -14.66 -15.84 -5.99
C SER A 276 -13.25 -16.41 -6.16
N ARG A 277 -12.25 -15.54 -6.40
CA ARG A 277 -10.84 -15.97 -6.46
C ARG A 277 -10.38 -16.61 -5.14
N LYS A 278 -10.72 -16.01 -3.99
CA LYS A 278 -10.34 -16.52 -2.67
C LYS A 278 -10.97 -17.88 -2.38
N LEU A 279 -12.24 -18.07 -2.71
CA LEU A 279 -12.95 -19.34 -2.54
C LEU A 279 -12.32 -20.44 -3.42
N ALA A 280 -12.03 -20.13 -4.68
CA ALA A 280 -11.37 -21.07 -5.60
C ALA A 280 -9.96 -21.46 -5.11
N GLU A 281 -9.16 -20.50 -4.65
CA GLU A 281 -7.82 -20.76 -4.09
C GLU A 281 -7.90 -21.63 -2.83
N THR A 282 -8.83 -21.34 -1.92
CA THR A 282 -8.99 -22.08 -0.66
C THR A 282 -9.44 -23.52 -0.92
N ALA A 283 -10.38 -23.74 -1.85
CA ALA A 283 -10.80 -25.08 -2.26
C ALA A 283 -9.64 -25.89 -2.88
N SER A 284 -8.83 -25.24 -3.74
CA SER A 284 -7.64 -25.86 -4.31
C SER A 284 -6.60 -26.21 -3.24
N GLN A 285 -6.33 -25.32 -2.30
CA GLN A 285 -5.37 -25.55 -1.22
C GLN A 285 -5.80 -26.70 -0.30
N THR A 286 -7.09 -26.76 0.04
CA THR A 286 -7.64 -27.85 0.87
C THR A 286 -7.39 -29.21 0.20
N ARG A 287 -7.61 -29.31 -1.12
CA ARG A 287 -7.32 -30.53 -1.88
C ARG A 287 -5.82 -30.87 -1.88
N LEU A 288 -4.96 -29.89 -2.11
CA LEU A 288 -3.51 -30.10 -2.11
C LEU A 288 -2.99 -30.56 -0.75
N LEU A 289 -3.46 -29.97 0.34
CA LEU A 289 -3.04 -30.37 1.69
C LEU A 289 -3.50 -31.80 2.04
N ALA A 290 -4.67 -32.22 1.55
CA ALA A 290 -5.12 -33.61 1.70
C ALA A 290 -4.21 -34.59 0.94
N GLU A 291 -3.81 -34.25 -0.28
CA GLU A 291 -2.85 -35.08 -1.05
C GLU A 291 -1.46 -35.08 -0.41
N VAL A 292 -1.01 -33.96 0.16
CA VAL A 292 0.25 -33.91 0.95
C VAL A 292 0.19 -34.87 2.14
N ALA A 293 -0.90 -34.85 2.92
CA ALA A 293 -1.04 -35.79 4.03
C ALA A 293 -1.04 -37.25 3.56
N LYS A 294 -1.66 -37.54 2.42
CA LYS A 294 -1.66 -38.88 1.83
C LYS A 294 -0.26 -39.33 1.38
N VAL A 295 0.49 -38.47 0.69
CA VAL A 295 1.83 -38.79 0.17
C VAL A 295 2.84 -39.00 1.29
N PHE A 296 2.75 -38.22 2.37
CA PHE A 296 3.67 -38.28 3.50
C PHE A 296 3.13 -39.11 4.68
N GLU A 297 2.01 -39.82 4.50
CA GLU A 297 1.38 -40.68 5.51
C GLU A 297 1.11 -39.95 6.85
N LEU A 298 0.70 -38.67 6.75
CA LEU A 298 0.34 -37.86 7.92
C LEU A 298 -1.07 -38.23 8.40
N GLU A 299 -1.27 -38.26 9.72
CA GLU A 299 -2.57 -38.54 10.34
C GLU A 299 -3.66 -37.55 9.90
N THR A 300 -3.30 -36.28 9.67
CA THR A 300 -4.21 -35.22 9.24
C THR A 300 -3.55 -34.28 8.22
N PRO A 301 -4.34 -33.62 7.34
CA PRO A 301 -3.85 -32.54 6.48
C PRO A 301 -3.11 -31.47 7.29
N PRO A 302 -1.90 -31.07 6.90
CA PRO A 302 -1.12 -30.13 7.69
C PRO A 302 -1.77 -28.73 7.69
N GLU A 303 -2.01 -28.19 8.89
CA GLU A 303 -2.54 -26.83 9.06
C GLU A 303 -1.47 -25.73 8.89
N ARG A 304 -0.20 -26.12 8.93
CA ARG A 304 0.94 -25.22 8.79
C ARG A 304 2.11 -25.95 8.13
N ILE A 305 2.60 -25.37 7.04
CA ILE A 305 3.80 -25.79 6.33
C ILE A 305 4.81 -24.64 6.41
N GLU A 306 5.99 -24.91 6.96
CA GLU A 306 7.13 -23.98 6.95
C GLU A 306 8.14 -24.41 5.89
N ILE A 307 8.49 -23.49 5.00
CA ILE A 307 9.40 -23.70 3.88
C ILE A 307 10.64 -22.87 4.18
N TYR A 308 11.80 -23.51 4.10
CA TYR A 308 13.10 -22.89 4.38
C TYR A 308 13.95 -22.88 3.12
N ASP A 309 14.56 -21.73 2.84
CA ASP A 309 15.41 -21.51 1.68
C ASP A 309 16.69 -20.78 2.11
N ASN A 310 17.84 -21.25 1.65
CA ASN A 310 19.14 -20.64 1.95
C ASN A 310 19.69 -19.97 0.70
N SER A 311 20.03 -18.70 0.83
CA SER A 311 20.52 -17.88 -0.28
C SER A 311 21.90 -17.29 0.01
N HIS A 312 22.77 -17.37 -0.99
CA HIS A 312 24.13 -16.83 -0.96
C HIS A 312 24.21 -15.56 -1.81
N ILE A 313 24.37 -14.39 -1.17
CA ILE A 313 24.68 -13.16 -1.90
C ILE A 313 26.20 -13.00 -1.90
N GLN A 314 26.83 -13.35 -3.03
CA GLN A 314 28.25 -13.08 -3.33
C GLN A 314 29.22 -13.31 -2.15
N GLY A 315 29.12 -14.48 -1.51
CA GLY A 315 30.09 -14.99 -0.55
C GLY A 315 30.22 -14.27 0.80
N THR A 316 29.46 -13.19 1.06
CA THR A 316 29.68 -12.35 2.26
C THR A 316 28.44 -12.15 3.14
N ASN A 317 27.25 -12.50 2.66
CA ASN A 317 26.01 -12.37 3.44
C ASN A 317 25.09 -13.57 3.20
N ALA A 318 25.32 -14.65 3.95
CA ALA A 318 24.46 -15.83 3.97
C ALA A 318 23.13 -15.52 4.67
N VAL A 319 22.01 -15.84 4.00
CA VAL A 319 20.66 -15.53 4.48
C VAL A 319 19.75 -16.75 4.34
N GLY A 320 19.11 -17.12 5.44
CA GLY A 320 17.99 -18.07 5.45
C GLY A 320 16.63 -17.36 5.39
N GLY A 321 15.77 -17.76 4.47
CA GLY A 321 14.38 -17.35 4.37
C GLY A 321 13.45 -18.43 4.94
N MET A 322 12.42 -18.01 5.67
CA MET A 322 11.33 -18.88 6.10
C MET A 322 10.00 -18.33 5.59
N VAL A 323 9.33 -19.13 4.77
CA VAL A 323 7.99 -18.90 4.23
C VAL A 323 7.03 -19.83 4.95
N VAL A 324 5.79 -19.38 5.13
CA VAL A 324 4.77 -20.14 5.85
C VAL A 324 3.50 -20.21 5.02
N ALA A 325 2.93 -21.40 4.88
CA ALA A 325 1.62 -21.65 4.26
C ALA A 325 0.71 -22.42 5.22
N GLY A 326 -0.60 -22.32 5.00
CA GLY A 326 -1.62 -23.10 5.69
C GLY A 326 -2.90 -23.23 4.84
N PRO A 327 -4.04 -23.66 5.42
CA PRO A 327 -5.29 -23.91 4.69
C PRO A 327 -5.82 -22.71 3.90
N GLU A 328 -5.58 -21.49 4.40
CA GLU A 328 -6.00 -20.24 3.74
C GLU A 328 -4.95 -19.67 2.76
N GLY A 329 -3.86 -20.41 2.49
CA GLY A 329 -2.74 -20.00 1.66
C GLY A 329 -1.54 -19.46 2.47
N PHE A 330 -0.80 -18.51 1.89
CA PHE A 330 0.44 -17.99 2.48
C PHE A 330 0.20 -17.06 3.69
N ILE A 331 0.90 -17.34 4.80
CA ILE A 331 0.83 -16.60 6.06
C ILE A 331 2.00 -15.60 6.14
N LYS A 332 1.91 -14.52 5.36
CA LYS A 332 3.02 -13.56 5.15
C LYS A 332 3.56 -12.91 6.42
N ASN A 333 2.71 -12.67 7.43
CA ASN A 333 3.14 -12.11 8.71
C ASN A 333 3.99 -13.09 9.55
N ALA A 334 3.92 -14.38 9.25
CA ALA A 334 4.76 -15.40 9.86
C ALA A 334 6.11 -15.59 9.16
N TYR A 335 6.37 -14.90 8.04
CA TYR A 335 7.64 -15.01 7.32
C TYR A 335 8.80 -14.47 8.16
N ARG A 336 9.98 -15.09 8.07
CA ARG A 336 11.18 -14.65 8.78
C ARG A 336 12.39 -14.66 7.87
N LYS A 337 13.32 -13.76 8.15
CA LYS A 337 14.64 -13.69 7.53
C LYS A 337 15.68 -13.91 8.63
N PHE A 338 16.59 -14.84 8.40
CA PHE A 338 17.69 -15.18 9.29
C PHE A 338 18.98 -14.70 8.66
N ASN A 339 19.58 -13.65 9.21
CA ASN A 339 20.95 -13.31 8.89
C ASN A 339 21.85 -14.30 9.62
N ILE A 340 22.61 -15.08 8.87
CA ILE A 340 23.53 -16.11 9.36
C ILE A 340 24.81 -15.38 9.73
N LYS A 341 25.16 -15.43 11.02
CA LYS A 341 26.28 -14.67 11.59
C LYS A 341 27.37 -15.58 12.14
N ASP A 342 27.14 -16.89 12.12
CA ASP A 342 28.08 -17.84 12.68
C ASP A 342 29.33 -17.93 11.79
N THR A 343 30.45 -17.45 12.33
CA THR A 343 31.75 -17.46 11.66
C THR A 343 32.38 -18.85 11.60
N SER A 344 31.78 -19.85 12.26
CA SER A 344 32.21 -21.26 12.20
C SER A 344 31.63 -22.03 11.01
N ILE A 345 30.66 -21.45 10.31
CA ILE A 345 30.08 -22.04 9.10
C ILE A 345 30.98 -21.68 7.92
N GLU A 346 31.54 -22.69 7.26
CA GLU A 346 32.36 -22.47 6.07
C GLU A 346 31.53 -21.84 4.94
N PRO A 347 32.10 -20.93 4.12
CA PRO A 347 31.40 -20.38 2.96
C PRO A 347 30.90 -21.48 2.02
N GLY A 348 29.57 -21.61 1.87
CA GLY A 348 28.94 -22.68 1.08
C GLY A 348 28.47 -23.89 1.88
N ASP A 349 28.63 -23.91 3.22
CA ASP A 349 28.07 -24.96 4.08
C ASP A 349 26.56 -24.75 4.33
N ASP A 350 25.76 -25.14 3.35
CA ASP A 350 24.29 -25.11 3.41
C ASP A 350 23.72 -25.92 4.59
N TYR A 351 24.40 -26.99 5.02
CA TYR A 351 23.96 -27.81 6.15
C TYR A 351 24.16 -27.09 7.48
N GLY A 352 25.31 -26.44 7.66
CA GLY A 352 25.59 -25.57 8.80
C GLY A 352 24.58 -24.42 8.87
N MET A 353 24.30 -23.79 7.73
CA MET A 353 23.30 -22.72 7.63
C MET A 353 21.91 -23.20 8.05
N MET A 354 21.44 -24.34 7.51
CA MET A 354 20.14 -24.92 7.89
C MET A 354 20.08 -25.25 9.39
N ARG A 355 21.17 -25.79 9.96
CA ARG A 355 21.25 -26.11 11.39
C ARG A 355 21.11 -24.87 12.27
N GLU A 356 21.77 -23.76 11.92
CA GLU A 356 21.64 -22.50 12.65
C GLU A 356 20.18 -21.98 12.60
N VAL A 357 19.59 -21.95 11.40
CA VAL A 357 18.22 -21.48 11.17
C VAL A 357 17.22 -22.30 12.01
N MET A 358 17.29 -23.62 11.91
CA MET A 358 16.39 -24.53 12.65
C MET A 358 16.56 -24.37 14.16
N ARG A 359 17.80 -24.32 14.66
CA ARG A 359 18.07 -24.11 16.09
C ARG A 359 17.45 -22.81 16.59
N ARG A 360 17.65 -21.70 15.87
CA ARG A 360 17.11 -20.38 16.25
C ARG A 360 15.59 -20.36 16.21
N ARG A 361 14.99 -20.92 15.17
CA ARG A 361 13.53 -20.94 14.98
C ARG A 361 12.82 -21.75 16.06
N PHE A 362 13.29 -22.96 16.35
CA PHE A 362 12.63 -23.84 17.32
C PHE A 362 12.96 -23.47 18.77
N SER A 363 14.16 -22.96 19.07
CA SER A 363 14.47 -22.42 20.40
C SER A 363 13.55 -21.25 20.76
N ARG A 364 13.23 -20.40 19.79
CA ARG A 364 12.27 -19.31 19.98
C ARG A 364 10.84 -19.81 20.10
N ALA A 365 10.44 -20.81 19.30
CA ALA A 365 9.11 -21.41 19.38
C ALA A 365 8.81 -21.99 20.77
N LEU A 366 9.79 -22.67 21.36
CA LEU A 366 9.69 -23.24 22.71
C LEU A 366 9.47 -22.15 23.75
N LYS A 367 10.25 -21.07 23.69
CA LYS A 367 10.06 -19.91 24.58
C LYS A 367 8.69 -19.26 24.43
N GLU A 368 8.24 -19.02 23.19
CA GLU A 368 6.92 -18.43 22.93
C GLU A 368 5.77 -19.31 23.46
N ARG A 369 5.94 -20.64 23.43
CA ARG A 369 5.00 -21.61 24.02
C ARG A 369 5.02 -21.60 25.54
N GLU A 370 6.18 -21.50 26.17
CA GLU A 370 6.34 -21.37 27.62
C GLU A 370 5.76 -20.04 28.15
N GLU A 371 5.84 -18.99 27.35
CA GLU A 371 5.29 -17.66 27.66
C GLU A 371 3.77 -17.53 27.34
N GLY A 372 3.12 -18.60 26.86
CA GLY A 372 1.67 -18.63 26.62
C GLY A 372 1.18 -17.87 25.38
N ASN A 373 2.07 -17.55 24.44
CA ASN A 373 1.78 -16.77 23.22
C ASN A 373 1.74 -17.62 21.93
N GLY A 374 1.60 -18.94 22.05
CA GLY A 374 1.66 -19.90 20.93
C GLY A 374 0.34 -20.17 20.24
#